data_AF-A0A7S0TB08-F1
#
_entry.id   AF-A0A7S0TB08-F1
#
_cell.length_a   1.000
_cell.length_b   1.000
_cell.length_c   1.000
_cell.angle_alpha   90.00
_cell.angle_beta   90.00
_cell.angle_gamma   90.00
#
_symmetry.space_group_name_H-M   'P 1'
#
loop_
_entity.id
_entity.type
_entity.pdbx_description
1 polymer ?
#
loop_
_entity_poly.entity_id
_entity_poly.type
_entity_poly.pdbx_seq_one_letter_code
_entity_poly.pdbx_strand_id
1 'polypeptide(L)'
;CARHGLPQPVLRRAGDSEEYTEVLLRQTFAFADDAAPSTSGRETSLERTRSVMDIVHSAIDYLFKASAKPRNVLCKGMHRRIDSGTKARERTMELRGTPSVTVSCATSAYEAFTSPVWEILCDRIGEEMMMRILLYCSVFIRVGAAKD
;
A
#
# COMPACT_ATOMS: atom_id res chain seq x y z
N CYS A 1 -9.10 16.19 4.32
CA CYS A 1 -9.14 17.35 3.39
C CYS A 1 -10.19 18.38 3.81
N ALA A 2 -11.50 18.10 3.71
CA ALA A 2 -12.55 19.09 4.06
C ALA A 2 -12.51 19.61 5.50
N ARG A 3 -12.32 18.73 6.49
CA ARG A 3 -12.23 19.11 7.93
C ARG A 3 -10.99 19.97 8.27
N HIS A 4 -9.99 20.01 7.40
CA HIS A 4 -8.74 20.73 7.59
C HIS A 4 -8.55 21.87 6.58
N GLY A 5 -9.60 22.24 5.82
CA GLY A 5 -9.54 23.32 4.83
C GLY A 5 -8.62 23.07 3.62
N LEU A 6 -8.19 21.83 3.40
CA LEU A 6 -7.32 21.46 2.28
C LEU A 6 -8.15 21.15 1.03
N PRO A 7 -7.64 21.48 -0.17
CA PRO A 7 -8.30 21.13 -1.43
C PRO A 7 -8.58 19.63 -1.49
N GLN A 8 -9.78 19.27 -1.95
CA GLN A 8 -10.11 17.87 -2.15
C GLN A 8 -9.35 17.35 -3.39
N PRO A 9 -8.61 16.24 -3.28
CA PRO A 9 -7.94 15.67 -4.44
C PRO A 9 -8.99 15.26 -5.47
N VAL A 10 -8.78 15.67 -6.72
CA VAL A 10 -9.65 15.31 -7.83
C VAL A 10 -9.31 13.89 -8.27
N LEU A 11 -10.01 12.91 -7.71
CA LEU A 11 -9.76 11.50 -7.99
C LEU A 11 -10.24 11.08 -9.38
N ARG A 12 -11.25 11.74 -9.94
CA ARG A 12 -11.84 11.42 -11.24
C ARG A 12 -11.61 12.55 -12.24
N ARG A 13 -11.18 12.22 -13.46
CA ARG A 13 -11.06 13.11 -14.61
C ARG A 13 -11.85 12.58 -15.81
N ALA A 14 -12.12 13.46 -16.76
CA ALA A 14 -12.72 13.07 -18.04
C ALA A 14 -11.75 12.16 -18.81
N GLY A 15 -12.26 11.05 -19.34
CA GLY A 15 -11.46 10.06 -20.07
C GLY A 15 -10.84 8.95 -19.23
N ASP A 16 -11.05 8.94 -17.90
CA ASP A 16 -10.64 7.82 -17.06
C ASP A 16 -11.40 6.53 -17.46
N SER A 17 -10.73 5.38 -17.38
CA SER A 17 -11.33 4.08 -17.75
C SER A 17 -12.50 3.68 -16.84
N GLU A 18 -13.38 2.82 -17.36
CA GLU A 18 -14.48 2.24 -16.57
C GLU A 18 -13.94 1.39 -15.41
N GLU A 19 -12.85 0.65 -15.62
CA GLU A 19 -12.20 -0.13 -14.57
C GLU A 19 -11.73 0.76 -13.40
N TYR A 20 -11.14 1.92 -13.69
CA TYR A 20 -10.74 2.86 -12.65
C TYR A 20 -11.95 3.51 -11.96
N THR A 21 -12.94 3.95 -12.73
CA THR A 21 -14.05 4.75 -12.20
C THR A 21 -15.12 3.91 -11.50
N GLU A 22 -15.50 2.78 -12.07
CA GLU A 22 -16.57 1.93 -11.55
C GLU A 22 -16.04 0.83 -10.64
N VAL A 23 -14.96 0.13 -11.02
CA VAL A 23 -14.44 -0.98 -10.21
C VAL A 23 -13.60 -0.45 -9.06
N LEU A 24 -12.57 0.35 -9.35
CA LEU A 24 -11.69 0.84 -8.28
C LEU A 24 -12.37 1.90 -7.41
N LEU A 25 -12.82 3.04 -7.98
CA LEU A 25 -13.32 4.14 -7.15
C LEU A 25 -14.69 3.88 -6.51
N ARG A 26 -15.63 3.26 -7.23
CA ARG A 26 -17.02 3.09 -6.74
C ARG A 26 -17.24 1.82 -5.93
N GLN A 27 -16.54 0.75 -6.23
CA GLN A 27 -16.75 -0.55 -5.57
C GLN A 27 -15.69 -0.90 -4.52
N THR A 28 -14.77 0.03 -4.22
CA THR A 28 -13.78 -0.13 -3.15
C THR A 28 -14.23 0.59 -1.89
N PHE A 29 -14.17 -0.13 -0.77
CA PHE A 29 -14.37 0.42 0.57
C PHE A 29 -13.03 0.44 1.30
N ALA A 30 -12.69 1.56 1.92
CA ALA A 30 -11.47 1.70 2.71
C ALA A 30 -11.82 2.21 4.11
N PHE A 31 -11.29 1.53 5.12
CA PHE A 31 -11.41 1.92 6.53
C PHE A 31 -10.03 2.22 7.07
N ALA A 32 -9.82 3.43 7.57
CA ALA A 32 -8.59 3.80 8.26
C ALA A 32 -8.64 3.29 9.70
N ASP A 33 -7.51 2.78 10.20
CA ASP A 33 -7.33 2.51 11.63
C ASP A 33 -7.39 3.82 12.42
N ASP A 34 -8.13 3.85 13.53
CA ASP A 34 -8.21 5.02 14.42
C ASP A 34 -6.84 5.39 15.01
N ALA A 35 -5.93 4.42 15.13
CA ALA A 35 -4.56 4.63 15.57
C ALA A 35 -3.62 5.13 14.45
N ALA A 36 -4.11 5.32 13.22
CA ALA A 36 -3.29 5.76 12.10
C ALA A 36 -2.72 7.16 12.33
N PRO A 37 -1.40 7.37 12.19
CA PRO A 37 -0.78 8.69 12.34
C PRO A 37 -1.43 9.73 11.43
N SER A 38 -1.62 10.96 11.93
CA SER A 38 -2.18 12.05 11.15
C SER A 38 -1.26 12.43 9.99
N THR A 39 -1.80 12.57 8.77
CA THR A 39 -1.08 13.13 7.62
C THR A 39 -0.71 14.58 7.90
N SER A 40 0.54 14.95 7.62
CA SER A 40 1.05 16.28 7.92
C SER A 40 0.46 17.40 7.05
N GLY A 41 -0.42 17.08 6.10
CA GLY A 41 -1.09 18.08 5.24
C GLY A 41 -0.14 18.85 4.33
N ARG A 42 1.16 18.54 4.35
CA ARG A 42 2.14 19.08 3.43
C ARG A 42 1.89 18.46 2.07
N GLU A 43 1.61 19.31 1.09
CA GLU A 43 1.68 18.96 -0.32
C GLU A 43 3.09 18.45 -0.61
N THR A 44 3.21 17.13 -0.77
CA THR A 44 4.45 16.53 -1.26
C THR A 44 4.57 16.88 -2.73
N SER A 45 5.60 17.65 -3.05
CA SER A 45 6.07 17.96 -4.39
C SER A 45 5.88 16.79 -5.36
N LEU A 46 5.32 17.08 -6.53
CA LEU A 46 5.17 16.19 -7.70
C LEU A 46 6.54 15.82 -8.31
N GLU A 47 7.55 15.48 -7.49
CA GLU A 47 8.85 15.05 -7.97
C GLU A 47 8.90 13.53 -8.07
N ARG A 48 8.80 13.08 -9.33
CA ARG A 48 9.08 11.72 -9.82
C ARG A 48 8.33 10.61 -9.09
N THR A 49 7.08 10.38 -9.51
CA THR A 49 6.25 9.25 -9.07
C THR A 49 7.01 7.94 -9.26
N ARG A 50 7.34 7.28 -8.15
CA ARG A 50 7.70 5.86 -8.11
C ARG A 50 6.52 5.05 -8.63
N SER A 51 6.80 3.91 -9.24
CA SER A 51 5.72 3.00 -9.63
C SER A 51 4.95 2.56 -8.39
N VAL A 52 3.66 2.25 -8.53
CA VAL A 52 2.86 1.75 -7.39
C VAL A 52 3.48 0.49 -6.80
N MET A 53 4.13 -0.32 -7.63
CA MET A 53 4.84 -1.53 -7.19
C MET A 53 6.05 -1.22 -6.30
N ASP A 54 6.80 -0.14 -6.58
CA ASP A 54 7.90 0.30 -5.71
C ASP A 54 7.38 0.75 -4.33
N ILE A 55 6.19 1.37 -4.30
CA ILE A 55 5.52 1.78 -3.05
C ILE A 55 5.05 0.54 -2.28
N VAL A 56 4.48 -0.45 -2.97
CA VAL A 56 4.09 -1.74 -2.39
C VAL A 56 5.30 -2.46 -1.78
N HIS A 57 6.43 -2.51 -2.50
CA HIS A 57 7.69 -3.08 -1.97
C HIS A 57 8.19 -2.29 -0.75
N SER A 58 8.14 -0.96 -0.80
CA SER A 58 8.49 -0.11 0.34
C SER A 58 7.60 -0.37 1.57
N ALA A 59 6.30 -0.60 1.35
CA ALA A 59 5.35 -0.96 2.41
C ALA A 59 5.64 -2.33 3.02
N ILE A 60 5.92 -3.33 2.19
CA ILE A 60 6.31 -4.67 2.63
C ILE A 60 7.60 -4.60 3.46
N ASP A 61 8.62 -3.87 2.98
CA ASP A 61 9.87 -3.69 3.71
C ASP A 61 9.66 -3.00 5.06
N TYR A 62 8.82 -1.97 5.10
CA TYR A 62 8.47 -1.30 6.34
C TYR A 62 7.85 -2.27 7.36
N LEU A 63 6.91 -3.12 6.91
CA LEU A 63 6.24 -4.10 7.75
C LEU A 63 7.20 -5.20 8.26
N PHE A 64 8.13 -5.65 7.42
CA PHE A 64 9.13 -6.66 7.81
C PHE A 64 10.27 -6.11 8.69
N LYS A 65 10.53 -4.79 8.66
CA LYS A 65 11.41 -4.14 9.64
C LYS A 65 10.79 -4.12 11.04
N ALA A 66 9.48 -3.88 11.11
CA ALA A 66 8.75 -3.82 12.38
C ALA A 66 8.49 -5.21 12.99
N SER A 67 8.33 -6.24 12.17
CA SER A 67 8.05 -7.60 12.62
C SER A 67 8.62 -8.65 11.67
N ALA A 68 9.21 -9.72 12.23
CA ALA A 68 9.64 -10.87 11.42
C ALA A 68 8.46 -11.65 10.79
N LYS A 69 7.24 -11.48 11.33
CA LYS A 69 6.00 -12.11 10.84
C LYS A 69 4.86 -11.08 10.87
N PRO A 70 4.84 -10.12 9.92
CA PRO A 70 3.79 -9.12 9.86
C PRO A 70 2.43 -9.79 9.58
N ARG A 71 1.37 -9.29 10.22
CA ARG A 71 0.00 -9.80 10.05
C ARG A 71 -0.75 -9.18 8.86
N ASN A 72 -0.15 -8.19 8.21
CA ASN A 72 -0.74 -7.48 7.08
C ASN A 72 -0.95 -8.45 5.90
N VAL A 73 -2.09 -8.32 5.21
CA VAL A 73 -2.49 -9.17 4.08
C VAL A 73 -1.49 -9.09 2.93
N LEU A 74 -0.87 -7.94 2.69
CA LEU A 74 0.15 -7.73 1.65
C LEU A 74 1.38 -8.60 1.85
N CYS A 75 1.71 -8.97 3.09
CA CYS A 75 2.87 -9.79 3.42
C CYS A 75 2.58 -11.30 3.41
N LYS A 76 1.33 -11.72 3.19
CA LYS A 76 1.01 -13.14 3.09
C LYS A 76 1.74 -13.75 1.90
N GLY A 77 2.32 -14.94 2.10
CA GLY A 77 3.12 -15.61 1.06
C GLY A 77 4.55 -15.06 0.90
N MET A 78 4.97 -14.12 1.76
CA MET A 78 6.31 -13.55 1.75
C MET A 78 7.06 -13.89 3.04
N HIS A 79 8.38 -14.02 2.93
CA HIS A 79 9.24 -14.30 4.08
C HIS A 79 10.49 -13.41 4.04
N ARG A 80 10.96 -13.00 5.22
CA ARG A 80 12.27 -12.37 5.34
C ARG A 80 13.33 -13.45 5.12
N ARG A 81 14.26 -13.21 4.19
CA ARG A 81 15.46 -14.02 4.05
C ARG A 81 16.35 -13.77 5.27
N ILE A 82 16.57 -14.83 6.04
CA ILE A 82 17.53 -14.83 7.13
C ILE A 82 18.84 -15.28 6.51
N ASP A 83 19.80 -14.38 6.35
CA ASP A 83 21.13 -14.78 5.93
C ASP A 83 21.75 -15.65 7.03
N SER A 84 22.00 -16.92 6.69
CA SER A 84 22.47 -17.95 7.61
C SER A 84 23.89 -17.73 8.16
N GLY A 85 24.51 -16.60 7.84
CA GLY A 85 25.85 -16.21 8.32
C GLY A 85 25.87 -15.56 9.71
N THR A 86 24.71 -15.11 10.23
CA THR A 86 24.64 -14.41 11.53
C THR A 86 23.77 -15.20 12.52
N LYS A 87 24.14 -16.46 12.78
CA LYS A 87 23.58 -17.25 13.88
C LYS A 87 24.14 -16.78 15.24
N ALA A 88 23.89 -15.53 15.60
CA ALA A 88 24.05 -15.08 16.97
C ALA A 88 23.41 -13.70 17.12
N ARG A 89 22.53 -13.57 18.11
CA ARG A 89 22.24 -12.30 18.80
C ARG A 89 21.12 -11.42 18.25
N GLU A 90 19.93 -11.97 18.01
CA GLU A 90 18.70 -11.14 17.94
C GLU A 90 17.57 -11.77 18.75
N ARG A 91 17.68 -11.64 20.08
CA ARG A 91 16.49 -11.40 20.92
C ARG A 91 16.53 -9.90 21.21
N THR A 92 15.51 -9.17 20.79
CA THR A 92 15.20 -7.79 21.23
C THR A 92 16.06 -6.63 20.68
N MET A 93 16.60 -6.73 19.46
CA MET A 93 17.12 -5.55 18.74
C MET A 93 16.22 -5.30 17.53
N GLU A 94 15.82 -4.05 17.28
CA GLU A 94 15.22 -3.64 16.01
C GLU A 94 16.00 -4.32 14.88
N LEU A 95 15.30 -5.00 13.97
CA LEU A 95 15.87 -5.82 12.91
C LEU A 95 16.68 -4.92 11.97
N ARG A 96 17.92 -4.57 12.34
CA ARG A 96 18.74 -3.58 11.65
C ARG A 96 19.28 -4.19 10.37
N GLY A 97 18.71 -3.75 9.25
CA GLY A 97 19.11 -4.08 7.90
C GLY A 97 17.98 -3.78 6.92
N THR A 98 18.30 -3.61 5.64
CA THR A 98 17.28 -3.68 4.58
C THR A 98 16.75 -5.11 4.57
N PRO A 99 15.47 -5.37 4.89
CA PRO A 99 14.97 -6.73 4.88
C PRO A 99 15.03 -7.24 3.44
N SER A 100 15.83 -8.27 3.17
CA SER A 100 15.72 -8.98 1.90
C SER A 100 14.48 -9.85 1.98
N VAL A 101 13.37 -9.37 1.40
CA VAL A 101 12.10 -10.10 1.37
C VAL A 101 12.07 -11.00 0.14
N THR A 102 11.73 -12.28 0.34
CA THR A 102 11.48 -13.22 -0.75
C THR A 102 9.99 -13.50 -0.88
N VAL A 103 9.48 -13.42 -2.11
CA VAL A 103 8.12 -13.82 -2.43
C VAL A 103 8.10 -15.33 -2.62
N SER A 104 7.44 -16.06 -1.72
CA SER A 104 7.27 -17.51 -1.84
C SER A 104 6.02 -17.85 -2.65
N CYS A 105 4.98 -17.03 -2.55
CA CYS A 105 3.75 -17.12 -3.31
C CYS A 105 3.15 -15.72 -3.45
N ALA A 106 2.94 -15.24 -4.68
CA ALA A 106 2.21 -14.01 -4.93
C ALA A 106 0.74 -14.22 -4.54
N THR A 107 0.19 -13.33 -3.73
CA THR A 107 -1.22 -13.38 -3.35
C THR A 107 -2.04 -12.49 -4.26
N SER A 108 -3.35 -12.72 -4.31
CA SER A 108 -4.28 -11.84 -5.05
C SER A 108 -4.18 -10.39 -4.61
N ALA A 109 -3.87 -10.12 -3.34
CA ALA A 109 -3.66 -8.77 -2.84
C ALA A 109 -2.41 -8.11 -3.44
N TYR A 110 -1.33 -8.87 -3.61
CA TYR A 110 -0.11 -8.39 -4.27
C TYR A 110 -0.33 -8.23 -5.79
N GLU A 111 -0.95 -9.22 -6.42
CA GLU A 111 -1.25 -9.19 -7.87
C GLU A 111 -2.23 -8.08 -8.24
N ALA A 112 -3.14 -7.67 -7.35
CA ALA A 112 -4.06 -6.57 -7.62
C ALA A 112 -3.31 -5.28 -8.03
N PHE A 113 -2.14 -5.01 -7.43
CA PHE A 113 -1.34 -3.82 -7.72
C PHE A 113 -0.63 -3.85 -9.07
N THR A 114 -0.65 -4.96 -9.81
CA THR A 114 -0.16 -4.98 -11.19
C THR A 114 -1.16 -4.38 -12.17
N SER A 115 -2.41 -4.14 -11.76
CA SER A 115 -3.40 -3.46 -12.61
C SER A 115 -3.08 -1.95 -12.71
N PRO A 116 -3.11 -1.36 -13.92
CA PRO A 116 -2.76 0.05 -14.13
C PRO A 116 -3.70 1.04 -13.44
N VAL A 117 -4.88 0.61 -13.00
CA VAL A 117 -5.82 1.48 -12.24
C VAL A 117 -5.22 1.98 -10.94
N TRP A 118 -4.29 1.24 -10.34
CA TRP A 118 -3.59 1.64 -9.12
C TRP A 118 -2.53 2.70 -9.35
N GLU A 119 -1.89 2.69 -10.52
CA GLU A 119 -0.97 3.77 -10.92
C GLU A 119 -1.75 5.08 -11.08
N ILE A 120 -2.91 5.03 -11.73
CA ILE A 120 -3.81 6.19 -11.87
C ILE A 120 -4.20 6.70 -10.48
N LEU A 121 -4.60 5.83 -9.56
CA LEU A 121 -4.96 6.24 -8.20
C LEU A 121 -3.76 6.90 -7.50
N CYS A 122 -2.58 6.27 -7.58
CA CYS A 122 -1.34 6.79 -6.99
C CYS A 122 -1.01 8.19 -7.50
N ASP A 123 -1.10 8.41 -8.81
CA ASP A 123 -0.90 9.73 -9.43
C ASP A 123 -1.88 10.79 -8.92
N ARG A 124 -3.09 10.40 -8.50
CA ARG A 124 -4.09 11.33 -7.95
C ARG A 124 -3.87 11.66 -6.49
N ILE A 125 -3.49 10.67 -5.68
CA ILE A 125 -3.42 10.80 -4.22
C ILE A 125 -2.01 11.07 -3.69
N GLY A 126 -0.98 10.80 -4.50
CA GLY A 126 0.42 10.89 -4.14
C GLY A 126 0.93 9.67 -3.36
N GLU A 127 2.26 9.50 -3.37
CA GLU A 127 2.93 8.36 -2.76
C GLU A 127 2.69 8.26 -1.24
N GLU A 128 2.69 9.39 -0.53
CA GLU A 128 2.48 9.42 0.93
C GLU A 128 1.10 8.85 1.29
N MET A 129 0.07 9.24 0.55
CA MET A 129 -1.28 8.73 0.79
C MET A 129 -1.39 7.26 0.40
N MET A 130 -0.79 6.85 -0.71
CA MET A 130 -0.75 5.44 -1.11
C MET A 130 -0.09 4.58 -0.02
N MET A 131 1.08 5.00 0.48
CA MET A 131 1.77 4.34 1.58
C MET A 131 0.90 4.25 2.83
N ARG A 132 0.18 5.33 3.17
CA ARG A 132 -0.73 5.35 4.31
C ARG A 132 -1.87 4.34 4.15
N ILE A 133 -2.45 4.26 2.95
CA ILE A 133 -3.49 3.27 2.64
C ILE A 133 -2.96 1.85 2.84
N LEU A 134 -1.77 1.53 2.32
CA LEU A 134 -1.19 0.18 2.43
C LEU A 134 -0.84 -0.23 3.86
N LEU A 135 -0.42 0.73 4.70
CA LEU A 135 0.02 0.47 6.06
C LEU A 135 -1.09 0.48 7.10
N TYR A 136 -2.07 1.37 6.94
CA TYR A 136 -3.01 1.72 8.01
C TYR A 136 -4.49 1.64 7.60
N CYS A 137 -4.80 1.30 6.35
CA CYS A 137 -6.17 1.09 5.92
C CYS A 137 -6.46 -0.39 5.65
N SER A 138 -7.69 -0.80 5.97
CA SER A 138 -8.29 -2.03 5.46
C SER A 138 -9.05 -1.70 4.19
N VAL A 139 -8.59 -2.23 3.06
CA VAL A 139 -9.18 -1.99 1.73
C VAL A 139 -9.90 -3.25 1.25
N PHE A 140 -11.17 -3.09 0.90
CA PHE A 140 -12.05 -4.15 0.40
C PHE A 140 -12.50 -3.78 -1.00
N ILE A 141 -12.19 -4.64 -1.96
CA ILE A 141 -12.52 -4.45 -3.36
C ILE A 141 -13.52 -5.52 -3.73
N ARG A 142 -14.63 -5.12 -4.33
CA ARG A 142 -15.59 -6.08 -4.88
C ARG A 142 -14.97 -6.73 -6.12
N VAL A 143 -14.80 -8.05 -6.07
CA VAL A 143 -14.34 -8.84 -7.22
C VAL A 143 -15.51 -9.68 -7.72
N GLY A 144 -15.94 -9.42 -8.96
CA GLY A 144 -17.02 -10.16 -9.63
C GLY A 144 -18.28 -9.32 -9.90
N ALA A 145 -18.94 -9.61 -11.02
CA ALA A 145 -20.21 -8.97 -11.38
C ALA A 145 -21.26 -9.26 -10.32
N ALA A 146 -21.96 -8.23 -9.85
CA ALA A 146 -23.28 -8.42 -9.29
C ALA A 146 -24.12 -9.05 -10.41
N LYS A 147 -24.37 -10.37 -10.33
CA LYS A 147 -25.51 -10.92 -11.04
C LYS A 147 -26.72 -10.39 -10.28
N ASP A 148 -27.41 -9.45 -10.90
CA ASP A 148 -28.76 -9.04 -10.54
C ASP A 148 -29.71 -10.25 -10.54
#